data_AF-A0A3M8FYB6-F1
#
_entry.id   AF-A0A3M8FYB6-F1
#
_cell.length_a   1.000
_cell.length_b   1.000
_cell.length_c   1.000
_cell.angle_alpha   90.00
_cell.angle_beta   90.00
_cell.angle_gamma   90.00
#
_symmetry.space_group_name_H-M   'P 1'
#
loop_
_entity.id
_entity.type
_entity.pdbx_description
1 polymer ?
#
loop_
_entity_poly.entity_id
_entity_poly.type
_entity_poly.pdbx_seq_one_letter_code
_entity_poly.pdbx_strand_id
1 'polypeptide(L)'
;MYTKARAAIAQENARLVSIEPDEEETRLRTVSKTGHDITPLPRAQVEKLASTLNEEAYRITQKAGTEPAHCGTLLDNKREGVYSCVVCGLPLFSSEHKFDSGSGWPSFYQEYDPEHVKRLPDNSIAFMPRVEIECARCDAHLGHVFEDGPKPTGERHCLNSASLVFTDKGADLPEQHTADASAVPTATETAYFAGGCFWGIEHYFQKGDGVLEAVSGYMQGRTDDPTYKEICYEDTGHAEAVKVVFDPTKISYEELLRAFFIMHDPTQLNRQGPDVGTQYRSGIYYVSDEQKQKAEAFIKVLTDEDVYKRPIVTEVEKAETFWEAEDYHQDYILKTGRACHVRNPWN
;
A
#
# COMPACT_ATOMS: atom_id res chain seq x y z
N MET A 1 20.89 28.18 -19.02
CA MET A 1 20.46 28.16 -17.59
C MET A 1 19.83 26.83 -17.19
N TYR A 2 19.10 26.12 -18.06
CA TYR A 2 18.68 24.71 -17.86
C TYR A 2 19.81 23.68 -17.68
N THR A 3 21.07 24.03 -17.95
CA THR A 3 22.21 23.10 -17.99
C THR A 3 22.95 22.97 -16.67
N LYS A 4 22.91 23.97 -15.79
CA LYS A 4 23.67 23.94 -14.52
C LYS A 4 22.94 23.14 -13.43
N ALA A 5 21.62 23.32 -13.31
CA ALA A 5 20.80 22.48 -12.43
C ALA A 5 20.81 21.01 -12.88
N ARG A 6 20.74 20.74 -14.20
CA ARG A 6 20.90 19.38 -14.74
C ARG A 6 22.28 18.78 -14.42
N ALA A 7 23.35 19.57 -14.45
CA ALA A 7 24.71 19.08 -14.19
C ALA A 7 24.95 18.74 -12.71
N ALA A 8 24.46 19.57 -11.79
CA ALA A 8 24.57 19.30 -10.35
C ALA A 8 23.74 18.07 -9.94
N ILE A 9 22.52 17.95 -10.49
CA ILE A 9 21.64 16.79 -10.27
C ILE A 9 22.19 15.53 -10.92
N ALA A 10 22.80 15.63 -12.11
CA ALA A 10 23.44 14.49 -12.76
C ALA A 10 24.67 13.98 -12.01
N GLN A 11 25.41 14.85 -11.32
CA GLN A 11 26.57 14.45 -10.51
C GLN A 11 26.16 13.73 -9.21
N GLU A 12 25.08 14.18 -8.56
CA GLU A 12 24.52 13.51 -7.38
C GLU A 12 23.91 12.15 -7.75
N ASN A 13 23.14 12.10 -8.86
CA ASN A 13 22.55 10.86 -9.37
C ASN A 13 23.62 9.86 -9.87
N ALA A 14 24.67 10.31 -10.55
CA ALA A 14 25.75 9.41 -10.99
C ALA A 14 26.54 8.77 -9.83
N ARG A 15 26.48 9.37 -8.63
CA ARG A 15 27.09 8.83 -7.41
C ARG A 15 26.19 7.83 -6.69
N LEU A 16 24.87 7.96 -6.84
CA LEU A 16 23.87 7.02 -6.34
C LEU A 16 23.70 5.81 -7.27
N VAL A 17 23.91 5.98 -8.57
CA VAL A 17 23.76 4.94 -9.62
C VAL A 17 24.99 4.04 -9.76
N SER A 18 26.09 4.29 -9.04
CA SER A 18 27.29 3.42 -9.06
C SER A 18 27.24 2.22 -8.11
N ILE A 19 26.06 1.93 -7.53
CA ILE A 19 25.79 0.67 -6.85
C ILE A 19 25.12 -0.21 -7.91
N GLU A 20 25.84 -1.17 -8.46
CA GLU A 20 25.25 -2.15 -9.38
C GLU A 20 24.19 -2.96 -8.60
N PRO A 21 22.92 -2.99 -9.03
CA PRO A 21 21.91 -3.80 -8.37
C PRO A 21 22.19 -5.27 -8.67
N ASP A 22 22.25 -6.07 -7.61
CA ASP A 22 22.32 -7.52 -7.69
C ASP A 22 21.09 -8.02 -8.47
N GLU A 23 21.25 -9.05 -9.31
CA GLU A 23 20.19 -9.58 -10.19
C GLU A 23 18.96 -10.13 -9.42
N GLU A 24 18.99 -10.12 -8.08
CA GLU A 24 17.93 -10.57 -7.17
C GLU A 24 16.78 -9.54 -6.98
N GLU A 25 16.99 -8.26 -7.33
CA GLU A 25 16.16 -7.13 -6.84
C GLU A 25 15.12 -6.54 -7.83
N THR A 26 14.82 -7.20 -8.96
CA THR A 26 13.81 -6.70 -9.94
C THR A 26 12.45 -7.40 -9.87
N ARG A 27 11.99 -7.78 -8.67
CA ARG A 27 10.55 -8.06 -8.46
C ARG A 27 9.85 -6.76 -8.08
N LEU A 28 8.88 -6.33 -8.90
CA LEU A 28 8.00 -5.21 -8.56
C LEU A 28 7.40 -5.47 -7.18
N ARG A 29 7.68 -4.57 -6.24
CA ARG A 29 7.17 -4.68 -4.88
C ARG A 29 5.65 -4.69 -4.92
N THR A 30 5.06 -5.70 -4.31
CA THR A 30 3.60 -5.85 -4.21
C THR A 30 3.21 -5.57 -2.77
N VAL A 31 2.30 -4.63 -2.55
CA VAL A 31 1.82 -4.24 -1.22
C VAL A 31 0.32 -4.47 -1.16
N SER A 32 -0.15 -5.11 -0.09
CA SER A 32 -1.57 -5.37 0.13
C SER A 32 -2.33 -4.10 0.50
N LYS A 33 -3.66 -4.15 0.45
CA LYS A 33 -4.53 -3.05 0.89
C LYS A 33 -4.27 -2.60 2.33
N THR A 34 -3.84 -3.52 3.19
CA THR A 34 -3.46 -3.21 4.57
C THR A 34 -2.04 -2.67 4.74
N GLY A 35 -1.32 -2.39 3.64
CA GLY A 35 0.00 -1.75 3.67
C GLY A 35 1.17 -2.69 3.94
N HIS A 36 0.98 -4.01 3.79
CA HIS A 36 2.03 -5.00 4.04
C HIS A 36 2.69 -5.45 2.74
N ASP A 37 4.02 -5.62 2.75
CA ASP A 37 4.75 -6.16 1.62
C ASP A 37 4.44 -7.66 1.45
N ILE A 38 3.79 -8.00 0.35
CA ILE A 38 3.42 -9.36 -0.03
C ILE A 38 4.25 -9.87 -1.22
N THR A 39 5.33 -9.17 -1.57
CA THR A 39 6.24 -9.59 -2.65
C THR A 39 6.77 -10.99 -2.37
N PRO A 40 6.54 -11.98 -3.25
CA PRO A 40 7.03 -13.34 -3.03
C PRO A 40 8.54 -13.36 -2.82
N LEU A 41 8.99 -13.99 -1.74
CA LEU A 41 10.40 -14.09 -1.40
C LEU A 41 11.13 -15.06 -2.34
N PRO A 42 12.41 -14.83 -2.65
CA PRO A 42 13.26 -15.82 -3.29
C PRO A 42 13.35 -17.09 -2.44
N ARG A 43 13.41 -18.26 -3.11
CA ARG A 43 13.46 -19.56 -2.42
C ARG A 43 14.64 -19.67 -1.46
N ALA A 44 15.81 -19.14 -1.84
CA ALA A 44 17.00 -19.13 -1.00
C ALA A 44 16.78 -18.33 0.30
N GLN A 45 16.06 -17.20 0.22
CA GLN A 45 15.69 -16.41 1.39
C GLN A 45 14.73 -17.20 2.28
N VAL A 46 13.66 -17.79 1.71
CA VAL A 46 12.72 -18.64 2.47
C VAL A 46 13.45 -19.79 3.18
N GLU A 47 14.40 -20.46 2.52
CA GLU A 47 15.20 -21.53 3.11
C GLU A 47 16.06 -21.05 4.27
N LYS A 48 16.66 -19.86 4.14
CA LYS A 48 17.41 -19.21 5.23
C LYS A 48 16.52 -18.92 6.42
N LEU A 49 15.33 -18.33 6.21
CA LEU A 49 14.39 -18.04 7.30
C LEU A 49 13.88 -19.35 7.94
N ALA A 50 13.54 -20.34 7.13
CA ALA A 50 13.07 -21.63 7.60
C ALA A 50 14.13 -22.41 8.38
N SER A 51 15.43 -22.15 8.17
CA SER A 51 16.52 -22.87 8.85
C SER A 51 16.58 -22.66 10.36
N THR A 52 15.94 -21.60 10.89
CA THR A 52 15.87 -21.35 12.33
C THR A 52 14.64 -21.95 13.00
N LEU A 53 13.73 -22.53 12.21
CA LEU A 53 12.52 -23.15 12.74
C LEU A 53 12.85 -24.45 13.48
N ASN A 54 12.02 -24.79 14.47
CA ASN A 54 12.05 -26.14 15.02
C ASN A 54 11.55 -27.16 13.98
N GLU A 55 11.81 -28.45 14.24
CA GLU A 55 11.50 -29.53 13.31
C GLU A 55 10.02 -29.58 12.92
N GLU A 56 9.12 -29.31 13.86
CA GLU A 56 7.67 -29.37 13.62
C GLU A 56 7.19 -28.21 12.75
N ALA A 57 7.59 -26.97 13.09
CA ALA A 57 7.28 -25.79 12.29
C ALA A 57 7.87 -25.89 10.87
N TYR A 58 9.08 -26.45 10.72
CA TYR A 58 9.68 -26.71 9.42
C TYR A 58 8.89 -27.78 8.64
N ARG A 59 8.54 -28.90 9.28
CA ARG A 59 7.74 -29.98 8.67
C ARG A 59 6.39 -29.47 8.17
N ILE A 60 5.73 -28.62 8.94
CA ILE A 60 4.44 -28.04 8.57
C ILE A 60 4.64 -27.06 7.42
N THR A 61 5.40 -25.98 7.66
CA THR A 61 5.47 -24.85 6.73
C THR A 61 6.16 -25.18 5.40
N GLN A 62 7.17 -26.07 5.41
CA GLN A 62 7.99 -26.35 4.22
C GLN A 62 7.69 -27.71 3.56
N LYS A 63 6.94 -28.59 4.23
CA LYS A 63 6.61 -29.93 3.71
C LYS A 63 5.10 -30.24 3.75
N ALA A 64 4.26 -29.21 3.84
CA ALA A 64 2.79 -29.33 3.91
C ALA A 64 2.31 -30.33 4.99
N GLY A 65 3.03 -30.37 6.12
CA GLY A 65 2.65 -31.18 7.27
C GLY A 65 1.47 -30.58 8.02
N THR A 66 0.71 -31.42 8.73
CA THR A 66 -0.34 -30.97 9.65
C THR A 66 0.00 -31.39 11.08
N GLU A 67 -0.20 -30.50 12.04
CA GLU A 67 -0.11 -30.79 13.48
C GLU A 67 -1.18 -31.82 13.88
N PRO A 68 -0.93 -32.68 14.88
CA PRO A 68 -1.99 -33.44 15.50
C PRO A 68 -3.04 -32.53 16.15
N ALA A 69 -4.32 -32.89 16.00
CA ALA A 69 -5.43 -32.16 16.62
C ALA A 69 -5.24 -32.01 18.14
N HIS A 70 -5.58 -30.85 18.68
CA HIS A 70 -5.46 -30.49 20.11
C HIS A 70 -4.04 -30.44 20.68
N CYS A 71 -3.00 -30.53 19.85
CA CYS A 71 -1.61 -30.42 20.30
C CYS A 71 -0.97 -29.05 20.05
N GLY A 72 -1.61 -28.20 19.24
CA GLY A 72 -1.10 -26.87 18.89
C GLY A 72 -1.17 -25.86 20.05
N THR A 73 -0.19 -24.98 20.12
CA THR A 73 -0.04 -23.98 21.22
C THR A 73 -1.00 -22.80 21.13
N LEU A 74 -1.63 -22.57 19.98
CA LEU A 74 -2.47 -21.39 19.72
C LEU A 74 -3.97 -21.72 19.61
N LEU A 75 -4.35 -23.00 19.73
CA LEU A 75 -5.74 -23.44 19.72
C LEU A 75 -6.57 -22.69 20.76
N ASP A 76 -6.14 -22.72 22.02
CA ASP A 76 -6.87 -22.15 23.15
C ASP A 76 -6.54 -20.68 23.42
N ASN A 77 -5.72 -20.03 22.57
CA ASN A 77 -5.38 -18.63 22.75
C ASN A 77 -6.63 -17.75 22.58
N LYS A 78 -6.91 -16.91 23.58
CA LYS A 78 -8.03 -15.95 23.62
C LYS A 78 -7.57 -14.49 23.78
N ARG A 79 -6.26 -14.23 23.72
CA ARG A 79 -5.70 -12.87 23.78
C ARG A 79 -6.03 -12.09 22.51
N GLU A 80 -6.19 -10.77 22.67
CA GLU A 80 -6.33 -9.84 21.54
C GLU A 80 -4.97 -9.62 20.87
N GLY A 81 -4.91 -9.75 19.56
CA GLY A 81 -3.67 -9.63 18.82
C GLY A 81 -3.71 -10.18 17.39
N VAL A 82 -2.52 -10.29 16.80
CA VAL A 82 -2.30 -10.69 15.42
C VAL A 82 -1.57 -12.02 15.37
N TYR A 83 -1.93 -12.86 14.40
CA TYR A 83 -1.29 -14.13 14.09
C TYR A 83 -0.54 -13.98 12.77
N SER A 84 0.78 -13.94 12.86
CA SER A 84 1.69 -13.75 11.72
C SER A 84 2.32 -15.06 11.27
N CYS A 85 2.76 -15.12 10.02
CA CYS A 85 3.53 -16.24 9.49
C CYS A 85 4.83 -16.42 10.28
N VAL A 86 5.08 -17.64 10.77
CA VAL A 86 6.33 -17.97 11.49
C VAL A 86 7.59 -17.84 10.64
N VAL A 87 7.45 -17.87 9.30
CA VAL A 87 8.57 -17.85 8.36
C VAL A 87 8.95 -16.44 7.93
N CYS A 88 7.98 -15.58 7.61
CA CYS A 88 8.27 -14.26 7.05
C CYS A 88 7.61 -13.09 7.79
N GLY A 89 6.94 -13.35 8.92
CA GLY A 89 6.33 -12.32 9.76
C GLY A 89 5.06 -11.67 9.21
N LEU A 90 4.63 -11.99 7.99
CA LEU A 90 3.44 -11.39 7.37
C LEU A 90 2.20 -11.65 8.27
N PRO A 91 1.41 -10.64 8.64
CA PRO A 91 0.14 -10.82 9.35
C PRO A 91 -0.81 -11.69 8.54
N LEU A 92 -1.33 -12.78 9.10
CA LEU A 92 -2.21 -13.68 8.36
C LEU A 92 -3.65 -13.62 8.89
N PHE A 93 -3.82 -13.53 10.20
CA PHE A 93 -5.13 -13.53 10.85
C PHE A 93 -5.17 -12.62 12.07
N SER A 94 -6.36 -12.13 12.42
CA SER A 94 -6.61 -11.34 13.63
C SER A 94 -7.37 -12.17 14.67
N SER A 95 -7.11 -11.93 15.96
CA SER A 95 -7.90 -12.50 17.05
C SER A 95 -9.40 -12.15 16.94
N GLU A 96 -9.74 -11.03 16.31
CA GLU A 96 -11.14 -10.60 16.07
C GLU A 96 -11.93 -11.60 15.23
N HIS A 97 -11.24 -12.38 14.39
CA HIS A 97 -11.85 -13.37 13.52
C HIS A 97 -11.70 -14.80 14.04
N LYS A 98 -11.02 -14.98 15.18
CA LYS A 98 -10.77 -16.29 15.77
C LYS A 98 -12.04 -16.84 16.42
N PHE A 99 -12.35 -18.10 16.18
CA PHE A 99 -13.47 -18.78 16.80
C PHE A 99 -13.12 -20.23 17.16
N ASP A 100 -13.95 -20.86 17.97
CA ASP A 100 -13.83 -22.29 18.30
C ASP A 100 -14.67 -23.11 17.32
N SER A 101 -14.01 -23.91 16.49
CA SER A 101 -14.65 -24.79 15.52
C SER A 101 -14.86 -26.21 16.03
N GLY A 102 -14.29 -26.58 17.19
CA GLY A 102 -14.23 -27.96 17.67
C GLY A 102 -13.30 -28.88 16.87
N SER A 103 -12.58 -28.37 15.86
CA SER A 103 -11.70 -29.19 15.01
C SER A 103 -10.41 -29.64 15.70
N GLY A 104 -9.99 -28.93 16.76
CA GLY A 104 -8.70 -29.16 17.42
C GLY A 104 -7.54 -28.35 16.85
N TRP A 105 -7.80 -27.40 15.93
CA TRP A 105 -6.84 -26.42 15.44
C TRP A 105 -7.38 -24.99 15.55
N PRO A 106 -6.50 -23.97 15.73
CA PRO A 106 -6.94 -22.58 15.70
C PRO A 106 -7.68 -22.28 14.40
N SER A 107 -8.87 -21.69 14.55
CA SER A 107 -9.79 -21.44 13.45
C SER A 107 -10.16 -19.98 13.37
N PHE A 108 -10.20 -19.46 12.15
CA PHE A 108 -10.58 -18.08 11.85
C PHE A 108 -11.63 -18.06 10.75
N TYR A 109 -12.53 -17.09 10.78
CA TYR A 109 -13.52 -16.96 9.70
C TYR A 109 -13.10 -15.99 8.60
N GLN A 110 -12.05 -15.21 8.83
CA GLN A 110 -11.58 -14.20 7.88
C GLN A 110 -10.08 -13.97 8.07
N GLU A 111 -9.37 -13.81 6.96
CA GLU A 111 -7.97 -13.43 6.90
C GLU A 111 -7.76 -11.98 7.36
N TYR A 112 -6.53 -11.65 7.72
CA TYR A 112 -6.14 -10.26 8.00
C TYR A 112 -6.34 -9.37 6.77
N ASP A 113 -5.92 -9.87 5.61
CA ASP A 113 -6.15 -9.29 4.29
C ASP A 113 -6.26 -10.47 3.30
N PRO A 114 -7.25 -10.50 2.39
CA PRO A 114 -7.38 -11.56 1.40
C PRO A 114 -6.11 -11.78 0.55
N GLU A 115 -5.28 -10.75 0.37
CA GLU A 115 -4.04 -10.84 -0.41
C GLU A 115 -2.87 -11.45 0.38
N HIS A 116 -3.01 -11.66 1.69
CA HIS A 116 -1.95 -12.24 2.53
C HIS A 116 -1.87 -13.76 2.44
N VAL A 117 -2.88 -14.40 1.84
CA VAL A 117 -2.96 -15.84 1.67
C VAL A 117 -3.11 -16.25 0.21
N LYS A 118 -2.46 -17.34 -0.17
CA LYS A 118 -2.69 -18.04 -1.44
C LYS A 118 -3.59 -19.24 -1.18
N ARG A 119 -4.50 -19.50 -2.11
CA ARG A 119 -5.41 -20.65 -2.08
C ARG A 119 -5.05 -21.61 -3.21
N LEU A 120 -4.75 -22.86 -2.84
CA LEU A 120 -4.32 -23.90 -3.77
C LEU A 120 -5.25 -25.10 -3.69
N PRO A 121 -5.67 -25.70 -4.82
CA PRO A 121 -6.40 -26.96 -4.80
C PRO A 121 -5.53 -28.09 -4.23
N ASP A 122 -6.00 -28.74 -3.17
CA ASP A 122 -5.37 -29.90 -2.57
C ASP A 122 -6.21 -31.16 -2.85
N ASN A 123 -5.66 -32.02 -3.71
CA ASN A 123 -6.24 -33.30 -4.11
C ASN A 123 -5.46 -34.50 -3.57
N SER A 124 -4.66 -34.31 -2.52
CA SER A 124 -3.85 -35.37 -1.91
C SER A 124 -4.69 -36.52 -1.30
N ILE A 125 -5.95 -36.24 -0.96
CA ILE A 125 -6.91 -37.23 -0.48
C ILE A 125 -7.93 -37.51 -1.59
N ALA A 126 -7.95 -38.74 -2.09
CA ALA A 126 -8.91 -39.16 -3.10
C ALA A 126 -10.36 -38.92 -2.62
N PHE A 127 -11.17 -38.28 -3.47
CA PHE A 127 -12.60 -37.98 -3.23
C PHE A 127 -12.92 -36.95 -2.14
N MET A 128 -11.92 -36.21 -1.64
CA MET A 128 -12.12 -35.09 -0.72
C MET A 128 -11.34 -33.87 -1.22
N PRO A 129 -11.90 -33.08 -2.15
CA PRO A 129 -11.25 -31.86 -2.61
C PRO A 129 -11.15 -30.89 -1.42
N ARG A 130 -9.94 -30.38 -1.18
CA ARG A 130 -9.68 -29.36 -0.16
C ARG A 130 -9.02 -28.16 -0.81
N VAL A 131 -9.03 -27.04 -0.11
CA VAL A 131 -8.30 -25.84 -0.51
C VAL A 131 -7.24 -25.60 0.54
N GLU A 132 -5.99 -25.82 0.16
CA GLU A 132 -4.81 -25.47 0.96
C GLU A 132 -4.63 -23.96 0.99
N ILE A 133 -4.17 -23.47 2.13
CA ILE A 133 -3.81 -22.07 2.33
C ILE A 133 -2.32 -21.99 2.62
N GLU A 134 -1.64 -21.14 1.86
CA GLU A 134 -0.24 -20.79 2.07
C GLU A 134 -0.11 -19.30 2.34
N CYS A 135 0.98 -18.90 2.99
CA CYS A 135 1.37 -17.50 3.05
C CYS A 135 1.66 -16.97 1.64
N ALA A 136 1.05 -15.85 1.25
CA ALA A 136 1.25 -15.26 -0.07
C ALA A 136 2.69 -14.85 -0.36
N ARG A 137 3.46 -14.55 0.70
CA ARG A 137 4.80 -13.99 0.62
C ARG A 137 5.92 -15.02 0.61
N CYS A 138 5.79 -16.13 1.34
CA CYS A 138 6.89 -17.10 1.50
C CYS A 138 6.50 -18.55 1.20
N ASP A 139 5.28 -18.77 0.71
CA ASP A 139 4.75 -20.10 0.36
C ASP A 139 4.70 -21.08 1.55
N ALA A 140 4.79 -20.57 2.78
CA ALA A 140 4.66 -21.41 3.96
C ALA A 140 3.25 -21.99 4.05
N HIS A 141 3.15 -23.32 4.11
CA HIS A 141 1.89 -24.01 4.38
C HIS A 141 1.32 -23.58 5.75
N LEU A 142 0.06 -23.19 5.75
CA LEU A 142 -0.65 -22.73 6.95
C LEU A 142 -1.70 -23.75 7.39
N GLY A 143 -2.47 -24.27 6.45
CA GLY A 143 -3.57 -25.20 6.71
C GLY A 143 -4.56 -25.24 5.54
N HIS A 144 -5.85 -25.31 5.85
CA HIS A 144 -6.91 -25.43 4.84
C HIS A 144 -8.11 -24.53 5.17
N VAL A 145 -8.82 -24.09 4.12
CA VAL A 145 -10.11 -23.37 4.24
C VAL A 145 -11.26 -24.29 3.86
N PHE A 146 -12.37 -24.17 4.59
CA PHE A 146 -13.61 -24.91 4.41
C PHE A 146 -14.81 -23.96 4.39
N GLU A 147 -15.89 -24.33 3.70
CA GLU A 147 -17.12 -23.53 3.58
C GLU A 147 -18.15 -23.82 4.70
N ASP A 148 -17.69 -24.31 5.85
CA ASP A 148 -18.51 -24.69 7.02
C ASP A 148 -18.33 -23.74 8.21
N GLY A 149 -17.87 -22.51 7.95
CA GLY A 149 -17.59 -21.52 8.97
C GLY A 149 -18.77 -20.61 9.33
N PRO A 150 -18.59 -19.74 10.34
CA PRO A 150 -19.63 -18.80 10.75
C PRO A 150 -19.76 -17.65 9.75
N LYS A 151 -20.89 -16.94 9.83
CA LYS A 151 -21.04 -15.62 9.18
C LYS A 151 -20.01 -14.63 9.74
N PRO A 152 -19.58 -13.61 8.96
CA PRO A 152 -20.15 -13.16 7.68
C PRO A 152 -19.67 -13.90 6.44
N THR A 153 -18.47 -14.48 6.47
CA THR A 153 -17.84 -15.10 5.29
C THR A 153 -18.39 -16.50 5.00
N GLY A 154 -18.81 -17.24 6.04
CA GLY A 154 -19.16 -18.66 5.91
C GLY A 154 -17.92 -19.57 5.82
N GLU A 155 -16.72 -19.02 5.98
CA GLU A 155 -15.48 -19.75 5.84
C GLU A 155 -14.88 -20.13 7.18
N ARG A 156 -14.20 -21.28 7.22
CA ARG A 156 -13.40 -21.74 8.34
C ARG A 156 -11.97 -22.00 7.86
N HIS A 157 -11.09 -21.08 8.20
CA HIS A 157 -9.65 -21.19 8.04
C HIS A 157 -9.09 -21.99 9.20
N CYS A 158 -8.72 -23.25 8.96
CA CYS A 158 -8.24 -24.19 9.96
C CYS A 158 -6.72 -24.31 9.85
N LEU A 159 -5.99 -23.79 10.83
CA LEU A 159 -4.56 -23.52 10.70
C LEU A 159 -3.70 -24.29 11.70
N ASN A 160 -2.46 -24.56 11.33
CA ASN A 160 -1.46 -25.13 12.24
C ASN A 160 -0.90 -24.05 13.17
N SER A 161 -0.87 -24.28 14.47
CA SER A 161 -0.30 -23.35 15.45
C SER A 161 1.19 -23.08 15.17
N ALA A 162 1.96 -24.11 14.82
CA ALA A 162 3.39 -24.00 14.53
C ALA A 162 3.71 -23.26 13.22
N SER A 163 2.71 -22.98 12.37
CA SER A 163 2.88 -22.07 11.23
C SER A 163 2.72 -20.59 11.59
N LEU A 164 2.31 -20.30 12.83
CA LEU A 164 1.91 -18.97 13.29
C LEU A 164 2.75 -18.50 14.49
N VAL A 165 2.93 -17.19 14.57
CA VAL A 165 3.42 -16.49 15.76
C VAL A 165 2.35 -15.50 16.20
N PHE A 166 2.04 -15.49 17.49
CA PHE A 166 1.05 -14.58 18.06
C PHE A 166 1.74 -13.36 18.69
N THR A 167 1.23 -12.17 18.37
CA THR A 167 1.65 -10.90 18.96
C THR A 167 0.46 -10.20 19.59
N ASP A 168 0.60 -9.71 20.83
CA ASP A 168 -0.44 -8.95 21.51
C ASP A 168 -0.81 -7.67 20.76
N LYS A 169 -2.07 -7.27 20.87
CA LYS A 169 -2.53 -5.97 20.40
C LYS A 169 -1.71 -4.84 21.04
N GLY A 170 -1.13 -3.99 20.18
CA GLY A 170 -0.29 -2.87 20.60
C GLY A 170 1.16 -3.22 20.90
N ALA A 171 1.55 -4.49 20.79
CA ALA A 171 2.95 -4.89 20.73
C ALA A 171 3.44 -4.85 19.28
N ASP A 172 4.74 -4.59 19.09
CA ASP A 172 5.37 -4.63 17.79
C ASP A 172 5.29 -6.05 17.22
N LEU A 173 4.93 -6.16 15.94
CA LEU A 173 4.91 -7.43 15.21
C LEU A 173 6.31 -8.06 15.22
N PRO A 174 6.41 -9.40 15.20
CA PRO A 174 7.67 -10.06 15.48
C PRO A 174 8.71 -9.71 14.40
N GLU A 175 9.80 -9.08 14.83
CA GLU A 175 10.98 -8.75 14.00
C GLU A 175 11.70 -9.99 13.46
N GLN A 176 11.35 -11.19 13.91
CA GLN A 176 12.10 -12.42 13.64
C GLN A 176 11.95 -12.85 12.19
N HIS A 177 12.81 -12.25 11.36
CA HIS A 177 13.51 -12.74 10.16
C HIS A 177 14.11 -11.54 9.37
N THR A 178 14.54 -10.50 10.08
CA THR A 178 15.23 -9.31 9.54
C THR A 178 16.64 -9.65 9.06
N ALA A 179 16.73 -10.39 7.95
CA ALA A 179 17.72 -10.06 6.94
C ALA A 179 17.14 -9.04 5.92
N ASP A 180 15.82 -8.88 5.87
CA ASP A 180 15.16 -7.77 5.16
C ASP A 180 13.99 -7.23 5.99
N ALA A 181 14.01 -5.92 6.24
CA ALA A 181 13.04 -5.16 7.03
C ALA A 181 11.65 -5.00 6.36
N SER A 182 11.25 -5.94 5.50
CA SER A 182 10.06 -5.81 4.64
C SER A 182 8.80 -6.48 5.21
N ALA A 183 8.86 -7.11 6.40
CA ALA A 183 7.66 -7.66 7.07
C ALA A 183 7.03 -6.70 8.11
N VAL A 184 7.74 -5.63 8.47
CA VAL A 184 7.18 -4.56 9.29
C VAL A 184 6.16 -3.81 8.41
N PRO A 185 4.97 -3.42 8.91
CA PRO A 185 4.15 -2.45 8.19
C PRO A 185 5.08 -1.30 7.84
N THR A 186 5.31 -1.13 6.53
CA THR A 186 6.14 -0.03 6.06
C THR A 186 5.50 1.22 6.63
N ALA A 187 6.25 2.07 7.32
CA ALA A 187 5.68 3.27 7.92
C ALA A 187 5.17 4.16 6.80
N THR A 188 3.91 3.99 6.38
CA THR A 188 3.37 4.66 5.21
C THR A 188 2.99 6.07 5.61
N GLU A 189 3.27 7.01 4.73
CA GLU A 189 2.76 8.36 4.87
C GLU A 189 1.64 8.61 3.86
N THR A 190 0.75 9.55 4.17
CA THR A 190 -0.32 9.99 3.28
C THR A 190 -0.09 11.44 2.90
N ALA A 191 -0.23 11.76 1.62
CA ALA A 191 -0.18 13.10 1.07
C ALA A 191 -1.38 13.34 0.16
N TYR A 192 -1.87 14.59 0.08
CA TYR A 192 -2.99 14.96 -0.77
C TYR A 192 -2.60 16.07 -1.73
N PHE A 193 -2.88 15.85 -3.02
CA PHE A 193 -2.53 16.79 -4.09
C PHE A 193 -3.74 17.07 -4.99
N ALA A 194 -4.03 18.34 -5.25
CA ALA A 194 -5.00 18.79 -6.23
C ALA A 194 -4.26 19.52 -7.36
N GLY A 195 -4.45 19.11 -8.61
CA GLY A 195 -3.62 19.58 -9.73
C GLY A 195 -4.34 19.79 -11.05
N GLY A 196 -5.68 19.82 -11.03
CA GLY A 196 -6.52 19.71 -12.23
C GLY A 196 -7.29 18.41 -12.23
N CYS A 197 -7.69 17.92 -13.41
CA CYS A 197 -8.36 16.62 -13.54
C CYS A 197 -7.57 15.49 -12.87
N PHE A 198 -8.15 14.89 -11.83
CA PHE A 198 -7.47 13.92 -10.97
C PHE A 198 -7.01 12.64 -11.70
N TRP A 199 -7.60 12.28 -12.84
CA TRP A 199 -7.28 11.07 -13.60
C TRP A 199 -5.83 11.06 -14.05
N GLY A 200 -5.32 12.24 -14.42
CA GLY A 200 -3.94 12.41 -14.83
C GLY A 200 -2.96 12.34 -13.66
N ILE A 201 -3.34 12.98 -12.56
CA ILE A 201 -2.53 13.09 -11.35
C ILE A 201 -2.42 11.71 -10.68
N GLU A 202 -3.54 11.02 -10.51
CA GLU A 202 -3.63 9.64 -10.03
C GLU A 202 -2.73 8.72 -10.84
N HIS A 203 -2.97 8.62 -12.15
CA HIS A 203 -2.23 7.72 -13.03
C HIS A 203 -0.72 7.88 -12.98
N TYR A 204 -0.22 9.10 -12.82
CA TYR A 204 1.22 9.30 -12.72
C TYR A 204 1.74 9.06 -11.30
N PHE A 205 1.01 9.41 -10.23
CA PHE A 205 1.43 9.00 -8.90
C PHE A 205 1.50 7.48 -8.75
N GLN A 206 0.55 6.73 -9.33
CA GLN A 206 0.58 5.25 -9.35
C GLN A 206 1.86 4.66 -9.99
N LYS A 207 2.59 5.44 -10.79
CA LYS A 207 3.83 5.02 -11.45
C LYS A 207 5.10 5.37 -10.67
N GLY A 208 4.99 6.14 -9.59
CA GLY A 208 6.14 6.46 -8.75
C GLY A 208 6.60 5.23 -7.98
N ASP A 209 7.87 4.84 -8.12
CA ASP A 209 8.43 3.76 -7.30
C ASP A 209 8.44 4.21 -5.84
N GLY A 210 7.75 3.46 -4.97
CA GLY A 210 7.49 3.85 -3.57
C GLY A 210 6.09 4.38 -3.30
N VAL A 211 5.29 4.70 -4.33
CA VAL A 211 3.86 4.97 -4.16
C VAL A 211 3.11 3.64 -4.05
N LEU A 212 2.33 3.48 -2.98
CA LEU A 212 1.61 2.26 -2.65
C LEU A 212 0.15 2.33 -3.09
N GLU A 213 -0.45 3.52 -2.98
CA GLU A 213 -1.84 3.77 -3.33
C GLU A 213 -1.96 5.20 -3.89
N ALA A 214 -2.77 5.38 -4.92
CA ALA A 214 -3.24 6.70 -5.34
C ALA A 214 -4.74 6.61 -5.64
N VAL A 215 -5.55 7.39 -4.92
CA VAL A 215 -7.01 7.35 -4.99
C VAL A 215 -7.54 8.72 -5.38
N SER A 216 -8.38 8.77 -6.40
CA SER A 216 -9.08 9.98 -6.85
C SER A 216 -10.23 10.33 -5.89
N GLY A 217 -10.40 11.61 -5.56
CA GLY A 217 -11.47 12.06 -4.67
C GLY A 217 -11.66 13.56 -4.62
N TYR A 218 -12.45 14.01 -3.64
CA TYR A 218 -12.88 15.38 -3.45
C TYR A 218 -12.54 15.87 -2.05
N MET A 219 -11.97 17.07 -1.92
CA MET A 219 -11.49 17.60 -0.63
C MET A 219 -11.59 19.13 -0.56
N GLN A 220 -11.45 19.70 0.64
CA GLN A 220 -11.50 21.16 0.90
C GLN A 220 -12.80 21.83 0.43
N GLY A 221 -13.92 21.13 0.57
CA GLY A 221 -15.25 21.64 0.24
C GLY A 221 -16.19 21.55 1.44
N ARG A 222 -17.42 22.04 1.25
CA ARG A 222 -18.40 22.23 2.32
C ARG A 222 -19.53 21.19 2.30
N THR A 223 -19.60 20.38 1.26
CA THR A 223 -20.66 19.39 1.07
C THR A 223 -20.16 18.04 1.54
N ASP A 224 -20.93 17.37 2.39
CA ASP A 224 -20.60 16.00 2.81
C ASP A 224 -21.02 15.01 1.71
N ASP A 225 -20.21 13.96 1.50
CA ASP A 225 -20.42 12.89 0.52
C ASP A 225 -20.78 13.38 -0.91
N PRO A 226 -19.98 14.29 -1.51
CA PRO A 226 -20.31 14.90 -2.79
C PRO A 226 -20.13 13.91 -3.95
N THR A 227 -21.08 13.93 -4.89
CA THR A 227 -20.98 13.19 -6.15
C THR A 227 -20.25 13.99 -7.23
N TYR A 228 -19.65 13.33 -8.22
CA TYR A 228 -19.00 14.03 -9.34
C TYR A 228 -19.91 15.06 -10.03
N LYS A 229 -21.21 14.77 -10.10
CA LYS A 229 -22.20 15.67 -10.69
C LYS A 229 -22.36 16.96 -9.87
N GLU A 230 -22.40 16.87 -8.54
CA GLU A 230 -22.47 18.04 -7.66
C GLU A 230 -21.17 18.84 -7.77
N ILE A 231 -20.01 18.18 -7.83
CA ILE A 231 -18.70 18.82 -8.05
C ILE A 231 -18.68 19.62 -9.37
N CYS A 232 -19.30 19.09 -10.44
CA CYS A 232 -19.31 19.74 -11.74
C CYS A 232 -20.30 20.90 -11.88
N TYR A 233 -21.47 20.80 -11.23
CA TYR A 233 -22.62 21.68 -11.51
C TYR A 233 -23.09 22.52 -10.33
N GLU A 234 -22.58 22.28 -9.13
CA GLU A 234 -22.95 22.98 -7.90
C GLU A 234 -21.72 23.62 -7.23
N ASP A 235 -21.96 24.56 -6.29
CA ASP A 235 -20.90 25.21 -5.53
C ASP A 235 -20.60 24.46 -4.23
N THR A 236 -20.05 23.25 -4.39
CA THR A 236 -19.64 22.40 -3.27
C THR A 236 -18.33 22.89 -2.63
N GLY A 237 -17.52 23.65 -3.38
CA GLY A 237 -16.22 24.16 -2.96
C GLY A 237 -15.07 23.15 -3.02
N HIS A 238 -15.34 21.88 -3.28
CA HIS A 238 -14.29 20.86 -3.33
C HIS A 238 -13.29 21.10 -4.47
N ALA A 239 -12.05 20.65 -4.27
CA ALA A 239 -11.08 20.35 -5.33
C ALA A 239 -11.14 18.87 -5.69
N GLU A 240 -10.92 18.54 -6.95
CA GLU A 240 -10.46 17.22 -7.36
C GLU A 240 -9.05 17.02 -6.80
N ALA A 241 -8.91 16.03 -5.93
CA ALA A 241 -7.68 15.72 -5.21
C ALA A 241 -7.34 14.25 -5.34
N VAL A 242 -6.07 13.93 -5.18
CA VAL A 242 -5.56 12.56 -5.13
C VAL A 242 -4.94 12.32 -3.76
N LYS A 243 -5.44 11.30 -3.06
CA LYS A 243 -4.81 10.73 -1.86
C LYS A 243 -3.68 9.83 -2.33
N VAL A 244 -2.45 10.09 -1.89
CA VAL A 244 -1.26 9.30 -2.20
C VAL A 244 -0.75 8.68 -0.91
N VAL A 245 -0.78 7.35 -0.82
CA VAL A 245 -0.14 6.59 0.26
C VAL A 245 1.20 6.11 -0.28
N PHE A 246 2.28 6.38 0.44
CA PHE A 246 3.63 6.09 -0.03
C PHE A 246 4.53 5.56 1.08
N ASP A 247 5.58 4.85 0.67
CA ASP A 247 6.68 4.43 1.53
C ASP A 247 7.77 5.51 1.57
N PRO A 248 7.95 6.23 2.69
CA PRO A 248 8.96 7.27 2.84
C PRO A 248 10.41 6.74 2.76
N THR A 249 10.62 5.42 2.86
CA THR A 249 11.94 4.80 2.67
C THR A 249 12.28 4.59 1.19
N LYS A 250 11.28 4.60 0.30
CA LYS A 250 11.44 4.46 -1.15
C LYS A 250 11.27 5.76 -1.91
N ILE A 251 10.31 6.59 -1.49
CA ILE A 251 10.04 7.89 -2.11
C ILE A 251 9.78 8.92 -1.03
N SER A 252 10.53 10.03 -1.08
CA SER A 252 10.34 11.13 -0.14
C SER A 252 9.14 12.00 -0.52
N TYR A 253 8.58 12.70 0.48
CA TYR A 253 7.54 13.71 0.23
C TYR A 253 8.03 14.82 -0.72
N GLU A 254 9.31 15.18 -0.67
CA GLU A 254 9.94 16.12 -1.60
C GLU A 254 9.97 15.63 -3.05
N GLU A 255 10.15 14.32 -3.27
CA GLU A 255 10.04 13.71 -4.60
C GLU A 255 8.61 13.73 -5.11
N LEU A 256 7.62 13.49 -4.25
CA LEU A 256 6.20 13.65 -4.58
C LEU A 256 5.86 15.11 -4.93
N LEU A 257 6.36 16.09 -4.16
CA LEU A 257 6.22 17.51 -4.48
C LEU A 257 6.83 17.83 -5.85
N ARG A 258 8.04 17.34 -6.12
CA ARG A 258 8.69 17.52 -7.42
C ARG A 258 7.84 16.95 -8.54
N ALA A 259 7.34 15.73 -8.37
CA ALA A 259 6.48 15.09 -9.36
C ALA A 259 5.20 15.91 -9.59
N PHE A 260 4.54 16.34 -8.50
CA PHE A 260 3.36 17.18 -8.53
C PHE A 260 3.57 18.45 -9.37
N PHE A 261 4.64 19.20 -9.11
CA PHE A 261 4.94 20.43 -9.85
C PHE A 261 5.33 20.18 -11.32
N ILE A 262 5.80 18.98 -11.70
CA ILE A 262 6.02 18.64 -13.12
C ILE A 262 4.71 18.32 -13.83
N MET A 263 3.75 17.70 -13.13
CA MET A 263 2.52 17.18 -13.72
C MET A 263 1.55 18.26 -14.21
N HIS A 264 1.53 19.44 -13.57
CA HIS A 264 0.52 20.47 -13.81
C HIS A 264 1.13 21.89 -13.90
N ASP A 265 0.38 22.88 -14.38
CA ASP A 265 0.77 24.30 -14.32
C ASP A 265 0.29 24.92 -12.99
N PRO A 266 1.18 25.19 -12.02
CA PRO A 266 0.82 25.70 -10.69
C PRO A 266 0.52 27.21 -10.70
N THR A 267 0.52 27.86 -11.86
CA THR A 267 0.29 29.31 -12.02
C THR A 267 -1.11 29.64 -12.53
N GLN A 268 -1.95 28.62 -12.70
CA GLN A 268 -3.33 28.76 -13.17
C GLN A 268 -4.30 28.73 -11.98
N LEU A 269 -4.92 29.88 -11.70
CA LEU A 269 -5.90 29.99 -10.63
C LEU A 269 -7.23 29.36 -11.09
N ASN A 270 -7.74 28.41 -10.30
CA ASN A 270 -9.03 27.73 -10.53
C ASN A 270 -9.18 27.15 -11.95
N ARG A 271 -8.10 26.55 -12.46
CA ARG A 271 -8.03 26.03 -13.82
C ARG A 271 -6.82 25.13 -14.00
N GLN A 272 -6.94 24.12 -14.86
CA GLN A 272 -5.80 23.44 -15.45
C GLN A 272 -6.00 23.18 -16.95
N GLY A 273 -5.21 23.84 -17.80
CA GLY A 273 -5.31 23.68 -19.25
C GLY A 273 -6.70 24.08 -19.79
N PRO A 274 -7.46 23.18 -20.43
CA PRO A 274 -8.83 23.45 -20.86
C PRO A 274 -9.87 23.35 -19.73
N ASP A 275 -9.52 22.73 -18.60
CA ASP A 275 -10.45 22.43 -17.51
C ASP A 275 -10.55 23.65 -16.58
N VAL A 276 -11.70 24.33 -16.59
CA VAL A 276 -11.93 25.59 -15.87
C VAL A 276 -12.92 25.37 -14.74
N GLY A 277 -12.55 25.79 -13.53
CA GLY A 277 -13.41 25.67 -12.35
C GLY A 277 -12.58 25.55 -11.06
N THR A 278 -13.16 25.93 -9.93
CA THR A 278 -12.51 25.84 -8.62
C THR A 278 -12.15 24.40 -8.24
N GLN A 279 -12.88 23.42 -8.78
CA GLN A 279 -12.56 22.00 -8.61
C GLN A 279 -11.22 21.59 -9.24
N TYR A 280 -10.71 22.35 -10.21
CA TYR A 280 -9.43 22.07 -10.89
C TYR A 280 -8.28 22.93 -10.36
N ARG A 281 -8.44 23.56 -9.18
CA ARG A 281 -7.39 24.39 -8.58
C ARG A 281 -6.17 23.54 -8.17
N SER A 282 -5.02 24.21 -8.11
CA SER A 282 -3.78 23.62 -7.60
C SER A 282 -3.74 23.74 -6.08
N GLY A 283 -3.52 22.63 -5.37
CA GLY A 283 -3.46 22.59 -3.92
C GLY A 283 -2.64 21.44 -3.36
N ILE A 284 -2.02 21.69 -2.21
CA ILE A 284 -1.30 20.71 -1.39
C ILE A 284 -1.97 20.70 -0.02
N TYR A 285 -2.57 19.58 0.36
CA TYR A 285 -3.31 19.47 1.61
C TYR A 285 -2.52 18.62 2.62
N TYR A 286 -1.87 19.29 3.58
CA TYR A 286 -0.93 18.65 4.48
C TYR A 286 -1.63 17.95 5.65
N VAL A 287 -1.09 16.78 6.05
CA VAL A 287 -1.54 16.06 7.25
C VAL A 287 -0.63 16.30 8.47
N SER A 288 0.54 16.89 8.27
CA SER A 288 1.52 17.19 9.32
C SER A 288 2.18 18.56 9.13
N ASP A 289 2.70 19.13 10.23
CA ASP A 289 3.47 20.39 10.18
C ASP A 289 4.75 20.24 9.35
N GLU A 290 5.34 19.04 9.30
CA GLU A 290 6.51 18.75 8.47
C GLU A 290 6.17 18.83 6.98
N GLN A 291 5.06 18.23 6.54
CA GLN A 291 4.60 18.35 5.15
C GLN A 291 4.31 19.79 4.77
N LYS A 292 3.69 20.57 5.68
CA LYS A 292 3.48 22.00 5.47
C LYS A 292 4.80 22.73 5.23
N GLN A 293 5.76 22.56 6.13
CA GLN A 293 7.08 23.23 6.04
C GLN A 293 7.81 22.84 4.75
N LYS A 294 7.81 21.55 4.39
CA LYS A 294 8.43 21.06 3.15
C LYS A 294 7.76 21.62 1.91
N ALA A 295 6.42 21.65 1.86
CA ALA A 295 5.67 22.21 0.73
C ALA A 295 5.93 23.73 0.56
N GLU A 296 5.85 24.49 1.64
CA GLU A 296 6.13 25.94 1.63
C GLU A 296 7.58 26.24 1.23
N ALA A 297 8.54 25.48 1.77
CA ALA A 297 9.94 25.61 1.40
C ALA A 297 10.18 25.27 -0.09
N PHE A 298 9.53 24.22 -0.60
CA PHE A 298 9.63 23.82 -2.00
C PHE A 298 9.08 24.90 -2.94
N ILE A 299 7.90 25.45 -2.65
CA ILE A 299 7.31 26.58 -3.41
C ILE A 299 8.24 27.79 -3.36
N LYS A 300 8.83 28.08 -2.19
CA LYS A 300 9.77 29.18 -2.05
C LYS A 300 10.99 29.00 -2.96
N VAL A 301 11.60 27.81 -2.98
CA VAL A 301 12.73 27.50 -3.87
C VAL A 301 12.34 27.66 -5.34
N LEU A 302 11.18 27.15 -5.75
CA LEU A 302 10.70 27.30 -7.14
C LEU A 302 10.47 28.77 -7.54
N THR A 303 10.03 29.59 -6.57
CA THR A 303 9.78 31.02 -6.78
C THR A 303 11.10 31.80 -6.83
N ASP A 304 12.02 31.55 -5.90
CA ASP A 304 13.34 32.22 -5.85
C ASP A 304 14.19 31.91 -7.10
N GLU A 305 14.06 30.70 -7.65
CA GLU A 305 14.79 30.25 -8.84
C GLU A 305 14.08 30.62 -10.16
N ASP A 306 13.00 31.39 -10.12
CA ASP A 306 12.20 31.83 -11.28
C ASP A 306 11.81 30.65 -12.22
N VAL A 307 11.49 29.49 -11.64
CA VAL A 307 11.16 28.28 -12.42
C VAL A 307 9.91 28.51 -13.28
N TYR A 308 8.95 29.26 -12.76
CA TYR A 308 7.72 29.62 -13.46
C TYR A 308 7.70 31.11 -13.79
N LYS A 309 7.23 31.45 -14.99
CA LYS A 309 7.12 32.85 -15.46
C LYS A 309 6.07 33.68 -14.73
N ARG A 310 5.12 33.01 -14.08
CA ARG A 310 4.02 33.61 -13.33
C ARG A 310 4.10 33.13 -11.88
N PRO A 311 3.56 33.90 -10.92
CA PRO A 311 3.51 33.47 -9.54
C PRO A 311 2.78 32.13 -9.40
N ILE A 312 3.31 31.26 -8.55
CA ILE A 312 2.65 30.03 -8.12
C ILE A 312 1.41 30.43 -7.30
N VAL A 313 0.26 29.83 -7.63
CA VAL A 313 -1.03 30.05 -6.95
C VAL A 313 -1.51 28.81 -6.21
N THR A 314 -0.67 27.77 -6.12
CA THR A 314 -0.93 26.55 -5.35
C THR A 314 -1.24 26.89 -3.90
N GLU A 315 -2.40 26.47 -3.41
CA GLU A 315 -2.77 26.60 -2.00
C GLU A 315 -2.04 25.55 -1.15
N VAL A 316 -1.64 25.92 0.08
CA VAL A 316 -1.04 25.00 1.06
C VAL A 316 -1.88 25.08 2.33
N GLU A 317 -2.76 24.12 2.50
CA GLU A 317 -3.77 24.13 3.57
C GLU A 317 -3.80 22.82 4.33
N LYS A 318 -4.36 22.84 5.54
CA LYS A 318 -4.51 21.62 6.33
C LYS A 318 -5.56 20.74 5.66
N ALA A 319 -5.26 19.46 5.50
CA ALA A 319 -6.22 18.48 4.98
C ALA A 319 -7.50 18.43 5.83
N GLU A 320 -8.66 18.60 5.19
CA GLU A 320 -9.99 18.36 5.77
C GLU A 320 -10.47 16.93 5.47
N THR A 321 -11.78 16.69 5.33
CA THR A 321 -12.32 15.38 4.99
C THR A 321 -12.09 15.08 3.50
N PHE A 322 -11.49 13.92 3.21
CA PHE A 322 -11.35 13.38 1.86
C PHE A 322 -12.54 12.46 1.55
N TRP A 323 -13.24 12.75 0.46
CA TRP A 323 -14.33 11.91 -0.05
C TRP A 323 -13.83 11.17 -1.28
N GLU A 324 -13.78 9.83 -1.24
CA GLU A 324 -13.41 9.03 -2.39
C GLU A 324 -14.39 9.24 -3.54
N ALA A 325 -13.85 9.45 -4.74
CA ALA A 325 -14.68 9.54 -5.94
C ALA A 325 -15.21 8.17 -6.34
N GLU A 326 -16.27 8.15 -7.13
CA GLU A 326 -16.92 6.91 -7.55
C GLU A 326 -15.95 5.96 -8.30
N ASP A 327 -16.17 4.64 -8.20
CA ASP A 327 -15.29 3.59 -8.77
C ASP A 327 -14.96 3.75 -10.26
N TYR A 328 -15.82 4.44 -11.02
CA TYR A 328 -15.59 4.70 -12.44
C TYR A 328 -14.53 5.79 -12.69
N HIS A 329 -14.21 6.61 -11.70
CA HIS A 329 -13.13 7.60 -11.75
C HIS A 329 -11.78 7.01 -11.34
N GLN A 330 -11.76 5.99 -10.49
CA GLN A 330 -10.52 5.33 -10.07
C GLN A 330 -9.86 4.62 -11.26
N ASP A 331 -8.54 4.69 -11.38
CA ASP A 331 -7.74 4.06 -12.44
C ASP A 331 -8.22 4.41 -13.86
N TYR A 332 -8.83 5.59 -14.06
CA TYR A 332 -9.56 5.89 -15.31
C TYR A 332 -8.68 5.78 -16.55
N ILE A 333 -7.45 6.28 -16.50
CA ILE A 333 -6.49 6.22 -17.61
C ILE A 333 -6.04 4.77 -17.87
N LEU A 334 -5.81 3.98 -16.82
CA LEU A 334 -5.46 2.57 -16.95
C LEU A 334 -6.61 1.78 -17.61
N LYS A 335 -7.85 2.04 -17.18
CA LYS A 335 -9.06 1.39 -17.70
C LYS A 335 -9.37 1.77 -19.15
N THR A 336 -9.13 3.02 -19.55
CA THR A 336 -9.61 3.56 -20.84
C THR A 336 -8.51 3.82 -21.87
N GLY A 337 -7.24 3.92 -21.46
CA GLY A 337 -6.13 4.34 -22.31
C GLY A 337 -6.21 5.80 -22.78
N ARG A 338 -7.10 6.62 -22.21
CA ARG A 338 -7.25 8.03 -22.59
C ARG A 338 -6.07 8.86 -22.12
N ALA A 339 -5.63 9.81 -22.95
CA ALA A 339 -4.64 10.79 -22.57
C ALA A 339 -5.27 11.92 -21.73
N CYS A 340 -4.53 12.40 -20.74
CA CYS A 340 -4.89 13.58 -19.93
C CYS A 340 -3.85 14.69 -20.12
N HIS A 341 -4.13 15.90 -19.63
CA HIS A 341 -3.33 17.12 -19.83
C HIS A 341 -1.95 17.09 -19.11
N VAL A 342 -1.72 16.10 -18.27
CA VAL A 342 -0.57 15.94 -17.38
C VAL A 342 0.70 15.44 -18.09
N ARG A 343 1.87 15.90 -17.61
CA ARG A 343 3.19 15.41 -18.05
C ARG A 343 3.66 14.27 -17.16
N ASN A 344 4.36 13.28 -17.72
CA ASN A 344 4.99 12.22 -16.93
C ASN A 344 6.14 12.79 -16.09
N PRO A 345 6.07 12.75 -14.75
CA PRO A 345 7.12 13.31 -13.89
C PRO A 345 8.33 12.39 -13.68
N TRP A 346 8.23 11.12 -14.07
CA TRP A 346 9.23 10.09 -13.79
C TRP A 346 10.19 9.82 -14.96
N ASN A 347 10.14 10.64 -16.01
CA ASN A 347 10.93 10.49 -17.25
C ASN A 347 12.02 11.56 -17.42
#